data_AF-A0A7X1Z704-F1
#
_entry.id   AF-A0A7X1Z704-F1
#
_cell.length_a   1.000
_cell.length_b   1.000
_cell.length_c   1.000
_cell.angle_alpha   90.00
_cell.angle_beta   90.00
_cell.angle_gamma   90.00
#
_symmetry.space_group_name_H-M   'P 1'
#
loop_
_entity.id
_entity.type
_entity.pdbx_description
1 polymer ?
#
loop_
_entity_poly.entity_id
_entity_poly.type
_entity_poly.pdbx_seq_one_letter_code
_entity_poly.pdbx_strand_id
1 'polypeptide(L)'
;MGKTMVCDCEERRGVKIDSERNFLEYKSFFEKKVRRNLFKDVEVKLPYHIYIGENEIEEWFSDKWFLCKECGQIWEFDAPDFPALGWIRKITKEDLKNRRLEKEKGEKIALNLNLKITHFENLKFWNW
;
A
#
# COMPACT_ATOMS: atom_id res chain seq x y z
N MET A 1 -22.53 27.42 -4.18
CA MET A 1 -21.77 27.12 -2.95
C MET A 1 -20.62 26.21 -3.34
N GLY A 2 -19.40 26.74 -3.38
CA GLY A 2 -18.21 25.94 -3.68
C GLY A 2 -17.94 24.97 -2.54
N LYS A 3 -17.80 23.69 -2.85
CA LYS A 3 -17.38 22.65 -1.90
C LYS A 3 -16.00 23.05 -1.39
N THR A 4 -15.87 23.44 -0.11
CA THR A 4 -14.55 23.64 0.51
C THR A 4 -13.82 22.30 0.44
N MET A 5 -12.82 22.17 -0.44
CA MET A 5 -12.02 20.95 -0.50
C MET A 5 -11.11 20.89 0.73
N VAL A 6 -11.56 20.17 1.77
CA VAL A 6 -10.77 19.95 3.00
C VAL A 6 -9.59 18.99 2.73
N CYS A 7 -9.66 18.19 1.66
CA CYS A 7 -8.55 17.37 1.19
C CYS A 7 -8.41 17.40 -0.34
N ASP A 8 -7.18 17.20 -0.81
CA ASP A 8 -6.77 17.14 -2.22
C ASP A 8 -6.67 15.69 -2.73
N CYS A 9 -7.31 14.73 -2.05
CA CYS A 9 -7.22 13.33 -2.42
C CYS A 9 -7.77 13.09 -3.83
N GLU A 10 -8.90 13.70 -4.21
CA GLU A 10 -9.53 13.49 -5.53
C GLU A 10 -8.62 13.96 -6.67
N GLU A 11 -7.93 15.09 -6.50
CA GLU A 11 -7.07 15.71 -7.52
C GLU A 11 -5.77 14.93 -7.74
N ARG A 12 -5.24 14.28 -6.70
CA ARG A 12 -4.00 13.51 -6.80
C ARG A 12 -4.23 12.16 -7.48
N ARG A 13 -3.31 11.78 -8.36
CA ARG A 13 -3.26 10.45 -8.98
C ARG A 13 -2.12 9.64 -8.37
N GLY A 14 -2.25 8.32 -8.45
CA GLY A 14 -1.13 7.43 -8.15
C GLY A 14 0.01 7.68 -9.12
N VAL A 15 1.24 7.48 -8.67
CA VAL A 15 2.45 7.69 -9.46
C VAL A 15 3.45 6.58 -9.23
N LYS A 16 4.33 6.40 -10.21
CA LYS A 16 5.54 5.62 -10.06
C LYS A 16 6.60 6.47 -9.35
N ILE A 17 7.33 5.88 -8.42
CA ILE A 17 8.48 6.51 -7.77
C ILE A 17 9.74 5.97 -8.43
N ASP A 18 10.31 6.77 -9.32
CA ASP A 18 11.46 6.42 -10.14
C ASP A 18 12.74 7.21 -9.83
N SER A 19 12.68 8.09 -8.84
CA SER A 19 13.82 8.87 -8.36
C SER A 19 13.71 9.13 -6.86
N GLU A 20 14.86 9.26 -6.21
CA GLU A 20 14.94 9.63 -4.79
C GLU A 20 14.24 10.96 -4.52
N ARG A 21 14.33 11.91 -5.46
CA ARG A 21 13.60 13.18 -5.36
C ARG A 21 12.08 12.97 -5.27
N ASN A 22 11.51 12.15 -6.15
CA ASN A 22 10.08 11.82 -6.11
C ASN A 22 9.73 11.13 -4.78
N PHE A 23 10.55 10.16 -4.34
CA PHE A 23 10.37 9.48 -3.07
C PHE A 23 10.29 10.47 -1.88
N LEU A 24 11.28 11.36 -1.76
CA LEU A 24 11.37 12.33 -0.66
C LEU A 24 10.21 13.34 -0.69
N GLU A 25 9.74 13.74 -1.87
CA GLU A 25 8.59 14.64 -2.01
C GLU A 25 7.33 14.01 -1.42
N TYR A 26 7.01 12.78 -1.81
CA TYR A 26 5.82 12.10 -1.31
C TYR A 26 5.94 11.67 0.15
N LYS A 27 7.12 11.22 0.58
CA LYS A 27 7.41 10.99 2.00
C LYS A 27 7.08 12.25 2.81
N SER A 28 7.63 13.41 2.40
CA SER A 28 7.37 14.69 3.06
C SER A 28 5.89 15.07 3.05
N PHE A 29 5.18 14.81 1.94
CA PHE A 29 3.74 15.07 1.83
C PHE A 29 2.95 14.28 2.87
N PHE A 30 3.09 12.95 2.91
CA PHE A 30 2.34 12.11 3.85
C PHE A 30 2.73 12.39 5.29
N GLU A 31 4.01 12.56 5.61
CA GLU A 31 4.45 12.92 6.96
C GLU A 31 3.87 14.25 7.43
N LYS A 32 3.84 15.29 6.58
CA LYS A 32 3.22 16.58 6.91
C LYS A 32 1.72 16.43 7.16
N LYS A 33 1.02 15.63 6.37
CA LYS A 33 -0.42 15.38 6.53
C LYS A 33 -0.72 14.57 7.80
N VAL A 34 0.11 13.57 8.13
CA VAL A 34 0.02 12.81 9.39
C VAL A 34 0.32 13.72 10.59
N ARG A 35 1.38 14.52 10.54
CA ARG A 35 1.75 15.47 11.60
C ARG A 35 0.66 16.51 11.86
N ARG A 36 -0.04 16.95 10.80
CA ARG A 36 -1.19 17.85 10.89
C ARG A 36 -2.50 17.14 11.26
N ASN A 37 -2.45 15.86 11.59
CA ASN A 37 -3.60 15.04 11.97
C ASN A 37 -4.68 14.91 10.87
N LEU A 38 -4.33 15.16 9.60
CA LEU A 38 -5.24 15.02 8.45
C LEU A 38 -5.25 13.60 7.90
N PHE A 39 -4.12 12.90 8.05
CA PHE A 39 -3.95 11.50 7.68
C PHE A 39 -3.56 10.68 8.90
N LYS A 40 -3.79 9.37 8.84
CA LYS A 40 -3.37 8.40 9.83
C LYS A 40 -2.51 7.35 9.13
N ASP A 41 -1.31 7.11 9.64
CA ASP A 41 -0.55 5.90 9.30
C ASP A 41 -1.28 4.69 9.90
N VAL A 42 -1.67 3.75 9.05
CA VAL A 42 -2.43 2.57 9.44
C VAL A 42 -1.69 1.31 9.01
N GLU A 43 -1.87 0.26 9.82
CA GLU A 43 -1.32 -1.06 9.53
C GLU A 43 -1.75 -1.58 8.16
N VAL A 44 -0.78 -2.13 7.42
CA VAL A 44 -0.99 -2.81 6.15
C VAL A 44 -1.51 -4.21 6.43
N LYS A 45 -2.78 -4.46 6.11
CA LYS A 45 -3.47 -5.72 6.50
C LYS A 45 -3.60 -6.74 5.37
N LEU A 46 -3.47 -6.31 4.13
CA LEU A 46 -3.71 -7.14 2.96
C LEU A 46 -2.54 -7.01 2.00
N PRO A 47 -2.06 -8.12 1.44
CA PRO A 47 -1.05 -8.06 0.42
C PRO A 47 -1.60 -7.37 -0.82
N TYR A 48 -0.73 -6.74 -1.58
CA TYR A 48 -1.08 -6.22 -2.89
C TYR A 48 -0.87 -7.25 -4.00
N HIS A 49 -0.12 -8.31 -3.74
CA HIS A 49 0.12 -9.39 -4.66
C HIS A 49 0.26 -10.71 -3.90
N ILE A 50 -0.25 -11.79 -4.49
CA ILE A 50 -0.11 -13.15 -3.99
C ILE A 50 0.35 -14.01 -5.17
N TYR A 51 1.42 -14.75 -4.98
CA TYR A 51 1.95 -15.71 -5.94
C TYR A 51 1.78 -17.10 -5.34
N ILE A 52 1.27 -18.01 -6.17
CA ILE A 52 1.04 -19.39 -5.80
C ILE A 52 2.06 -20.20 -6.59
N GLY A 53 3.15 -20.58 -5.92
CA GLY A 53 4.18 -21.46 -6.47
C GLY A 53 3.84 -22.93 -6.25
N GLU A 54 4.74 -23.80 -6.70
CA GLU A 54 4.58 -25.26 -6.55
C GLU A 54 4.72 -25.72 -5.09
N ASN A 55 5.59 -25.07 -4.31
CA ASN A 55 5.95 -25.48 -2.95
C ASN A 55 5.61 -24.44 -1.87
N GLU A 56 5.28 -23.22 -2.25
CA GLU A 56 4.95 -22.15 -1.31
C GLU A 56 4.01 -21.11 -1.94
N ILE A 57 3.41 -20.31 -1.06
CA ILE A 57 2.64 -19.13 -1.42
C ILE A 57 3.39 -17.91 -0.90
N GLU A 58 3.61 -16.93 -1.76
CA GLU A 58 4.28 -15.69 -1.42
C GLU A 58 3.27 -14.55 -1.40
N GLU A 59 3.23 -13.79 -0.30
CA GLU A 59 2.38 -12.61 -0.15
C GLU A 59 3.24 -11.36 -0.06
N TRP A 60 3.03 -10.39 -0.95
CA TRP A 60 3.76 -9.10 -0.90
C TRP A 60 2.90 -8.00 -0.31
N PHE A 61 3.47 -7.33 0.69
CA PHE A 61 2.84 -6.22 1.39
C PHE A 61 3.57 -4.92 1.06
N SER A 62 2.79 -3.85 0.92
CA SER A 62 3.33 -2.50 0.74
C SER A 62 3.95 -2.02 2.04
N ASP A 63 4.85 -1.05 1.98
CA ASP A 63 5.51 -0.51 3.18
C ASP A 63 4.54 0.21 4.13
N LYS A 64 3.63 1.03 3.58
CA LYS A 64 2.73 1.86 4.40
C LYS A 64 1.37 2.06 3.77
N TRP A 65 0.35 2.15 4.63
CA TRP A 65 -0.96 2.67 4.28
C TRP A 65 -1.25 3.97 5.03
N PHE A 66 -1.76 4.98 4.32
CA PHE A 66 -2.21 6.24 4.91
C PHE A 66 -3.70 6.44 4.68
N LEU A 67 -4.46 6.53 5.77
CA LEU A 67 -5.89 6.84 5.75
C LEU A 67 -6.11 8.35 5.85
N CYS A 68 -6.71 8.96 4.84
CA CYS A 68 -7.21 10.33 4.93
C CYS A 68 -8.43 10.37 5.87
N LYS A 69 -8.38 11.21 6.92
CA LYS A 69 -9.47 11.32 7.90
C LYS A 69 -10.67 12.10 7.39
N GLU A 70 -10.46 12.95 6.37
CA GLU A 70 -11.51 13.79 5.79
C GLU A 70 -12.44 13.01 4.86
N CYS A 71 -11.87 12.23 3.93
CA CYS A 71 -12.65 11.51 2.91
C CYS A 71 -12.62 9.99 3.04
N GLY A 72 -11.82 9.44 3.96
CA GLY A 72 -11.67 8.00 4.13
C GLY A 72 -10.83 7.30 3.05
N GLN A 73 -10.21 8.03 2.13
CA GLN A 73 -9.34 7.45 1.10
C GLN A 73 -8.12 6.79 1.76
N ILE A 74 -7.83 5.55 1.39
CA ILE A 74 -6.58 4.86 1.75
C ILE A 74 -5.59 5.05 0.61
N TRP A 75 -4.40 5.53 0.95
CA TRP A 75 -3.25 5.59 0.07
C TRP A 75 -2.28 4.49 0.45
N GLU A 76 -1.80 3.78 -0.56
CA GLU A 76 -0.80 2.74 -0.43
C GLU A 76 0.52 3.25 -0.97
N PHE A 77 1.57 2.96 -0.23
CA PHE A 77 2.92 3.39 -0.54
C PHE A 77 3.87 2.20 -0.52
N ASP A 78 4.65 2.10 -1.59
CA ASP A 78 5.71 1.13 -1.79
C ASP A 78 6.99 1.90 -2.14
N ALA A 79 7.98 1.81 -1.27
CA ALA A 79 9.22 2.56 -1.40
C ALA A 79 10.11 1.95 -2.49
N PRO A 80 10.81 2.78 -3.29
CA PRO A 80 11.77 2.27 -4.26
C PRO A 80 12.97 1.66 -3.55
N ASP A 81 13.43 0.51 -4.04
CA ASP A 81 14.74 -0.07 -3.76
C ASP A 81 15.60 0.01 -5.02
N PHE A 82 16.19 1.19 -5.27
CA PHE A 82 16.78 1.50 -6.57
C PHE A 82 17.81 0.44 -7.01
N PRO A 83 17.71 -0.07 -8.25
CA PRO A 83 16.94 0.46 -9.39
C PRO A 83 15.46 0.02 -9.45
N ALA A 84 14.98 -0.81 -8.52
CA ALA A 84 13.56 -1.15 -8.44
C ALA A 84 12.74 0.10 -8.09
N LEU A 85 11.64 0.26 -8.81
CA LEU A 85 10.83 1.47 -8.78
C LEU A 85 9.70 1.27 -7.79
N GLY A 86 9.48 2.26 -6.93
CA GLY A 86 8.38 2.27 -5.98
C GLY A 86 7.11 2.81 -6.63
N TRP A 87 6.05 2.94 -5.83
CA TRP A 87 4.79 3.51 -6.30
C TRP A 87 3.93 4.00 -5.16
N ILE A 88 2.97 4.85 -5.54
CA ILE A 88 1.94 5.37 -4.66
C ILE A 88 0.64 5.22 -5.39
N ARG A 89 -0.38 4.67 -4.74
CA ARG A 89 -1.71 4.58 -5.34
C ARG A 89 -2.81 4.70 -4.32
N LYS A 90 -4.01 4.95 -4.82
CA LYS A 90 -5.23 4.87 -4.03
C LYS A 90 -5.70 3.42 -3.98
N ILE A 91 -6.14 2.98 -2.81
CA ILE A 91 -6.88 1.72 -2.68
C ILE A 91 -8.36 2.06 -2.71
N THR A 92 -9.10 1.46 -3.64
CA THR A 92 -10.57 1.54 -3.67
C THR A 92 -11.19 0.49 -2.75
N LYS A 93 -12.49 0.61 -2.47
CA LYS A 93 -13.22 -0.43 -1.73
C LYS A 93 -13.21 -1.77 -2.47
N GLU A 94 -13.26 -1.73 -3.80
CA GLU A 94 -13.22 -2.95 -4.62
C GLU A 94 -11.84 -3.60 -4.58
N ASP A 95 -10.75 -2.82 -4.60
CA ASP A 95 -9.39 -3.36 -4.42
C ASP A 95 -9.25 -4.09 -3.09
N LEU A 96 -9.74 -3.51 -1.99
CA LEU A 96 -9.72 -4.17 -0.67
C LEU A 96 -10.52 -5.47 -0.65
N LYS A 97 -11.68 -5.48 -1.32
CA LYS A 97 -12.54 -6.67 -1.42
C LYS A 97 -11.83 -7.77 -2.21
N ASN A 98 -11.26 -7.44 -3.36
CA ASN A 98 -10.56 -8.40 -4.21
C ASN A 98 -9.32 -8.97 -3.52
N ARG A 99 -8.54 -8.14 -2.81
CA ARG A 99 -7.38 -8.62 -2.04
C ARG A 99 -7.77 -9.56 -0.90
N ARG A 100 -8.90 -9.34 -0.23
CA ARG A 100 -9.41 -10.28 0.78
C ARG A 100 -9.75 -11.63 0.16
N LEU A 101 -10.44 -11.61 -0.98
CA LEU A 101 -10.82 -12.83 -1.69
C LEU A 101 -9.59 -13.62 -2.17
N GLU A 102 -8.60 -12.93 -2.76
CA GLU A 102 -7.36 -13.58 -3.18
C GLU A 102 -6.56 -14.13 -2.00
N LYS A 103 -6.52 -13.41 -0.87
CA LYS A 103 -5.89 -13.90 0.37
C LYS A 103 -6.58 -15.16 0.89
N GLU A 104 -7.89 -15.13 1.05
CA GLU A 104 -8.68 -16.29 1.50
C GLU A 104 -8.52 -17.50 0.56
N LYS A 105 -8.40 -17.25 -0.75
CA LYS A 105 -8.14 -18.30 -1.74
C LYS A 105 -6.73 -18.88 -1.58
N GLY A 106 -5.71 -18.03 -1.42
CA GLY A 106 -4.34 -18.45 -1.14
C GLY A 106 -4.25 -19.31 0.12
N GLU A 107 -4.85 -18.85 1.22
CA GLU A 107 -4.91 -19.59 2.50
C GLU A 107 -5.56 -20.97 2.34
N LYS A 108 -6.66 -21.07 1.58
CA LYS A 108 -7.32 -22.36 1.28
C LYS A 108 -6.42 -23.29 0.48
N ILE A 109 -5.69 -22.78 -0.51
CA ILE A 109 -4.76 -23.57 -1.32
C ILE A 109 -3.60 -24.06 -0.45
N ALA A 110 -3.02 -23.18 0.36
CA ALA A 110 -1.94 -23.52 1.28
C ALA A 110 -2.37 -24.64 2.24
N LEU A 111 -3.58 -24.55 2.80
CA LEU A 111 -4.12 -25.57 3.67
C LEU A 111 -4.32 -26.92 2.94
N ASN A 112 -4.92 -26.90 1.75
CA ASN A 112 -5.24 -28.12 1.00
C ASN A 112 -4.00 -28.86 0.50
N LEU A 113 -2.96 -28.11 0.13
CA LEU A 113 -1.72 -28.64 -0.44
C LEU A 113 -0.58 -28.70 0.59
N ASN A 114 -0.86 -28.35 1.85
CA ASN A 114 0.11 -28.26 2.94
C ASN A 114 1.34 -27.39 2.57
N LEU A 115 1.10 -26.26 1.90
CA LEU A 115 2.12 -25.31 1.50
C LEU A 115 2.38 -24.28 2.59
N LYS A 116 3.62 -23.80 2.67
CA LYS A 116 3.98 -22.67 3.51
C LYS A 116 3.52 -21.36 2.87
N ILE A 117 3.04 -20.43 3.70
CA ILE A 117 2.84 -19.03 3.30
C ILE A 117 4.02 -18.21 3.81
N THR A 118 4.67 -17.49 2.91
CA THR A 118 5.77 -16.58 3.20
C THR A 118 5.31 -15.14 2.97
N HIS A 119 5.42 -14.30 3.99
CA HIS A 119 5.11 -12.88 3.89
C HIS A 119 6.37 -12.09 3.55
N PHE A 120 6.34 -11.40 2.42
CA PHE A 120 7.39 -10.50 1.97
C PHE A 120 6.97 -9.07 2.29
N GLU A 121 7.61 -8.51 3.32
CA GLU A 121 7.70 -7.07 3.50
C GLU A 121 8.91 -6.59 2.70
N ASN A 122 8.78 -5.47 1.97
CA ASN A 122 9.94 -4.88 1.30
C ASN A 122 11.04 -4.60 2.34
N LEU A 123 12.29 -4.83 1.92
CA LEU A 123 13.46 -4.50 2.73
C LEU A 123 13.39 -3.01 3.07
N LYS A 124 13.35 -2.68 4.37
CA LYS A 124 13.24 -1.32 4.90
C LYS A 124 14.53 -0.52 4.69
N PHE A 125 14.96 -0.35 3.45
CA PHE A 125 16.13 0.45 3.09
C PHE A 125 16.00 1.90 3.55
N TRP A 126 14.76 2.39 3.55
CA TRP A 126 14.42 3.70 4.09
C TRP A 126 13.84 3.48 5.48
N ASN A 127 14.56 3.90 6.53
CA ASN A 127 14.01 4.00 7.89
C ASN A 127 12.85 5.02 7.87
N TRP A 128 11.66 4.55 7.56
CA TRP A 128 10.43 5.33 7.46
C TRP A 128 9.25 4.62 8.12
#